data_AF-A0ABD0Y304-F1
#
_entry.id   AF-A0ABD0Y304-F1
#
_cell.length_a   1.000
_cell.length_b   1.000
_cell.length_c   1.000
_cell.angle_alpha   90.00
_cell.angle_beta   90.00
_cell.angle_gamma   90.00
#
_symmetry.space_group_name_H-M   'P 1'
#
loop_
_entity.id
_entity.type
_entity.pdbx_description
1 polymer ?
#
loop_
_entity_poly.entity_id
_entity_poly.type
_entity_poly.pdbx_seq_one_letter_code
_entity_poly.pdbx_strand_id
1 'polypeptide(L)'
;MPGLQVLEVEPDKLFEKYTVSEIESLQKSINDEIERKREELRTLVGERYRDLIEAADTIADMKILSEQVIGDVECMNTALAQLQKKHCVRQPTTVSKPSRAVGSNCTVEDEIAAQIKLLVDLPEFAWNCIESGDYVTAAQLFLLARHVKTGFSVDKALKDVSSNLTVLEQLWSMISHFPATILKAVEADLLKTDLCPKETCSCLVGTALLENSSLVSKYLSVRSRALTETLTKTDDVRSGILSSHSVVVNTMYSLQHCFIGILFHVFKFMT
;
A
#
# COMPACT_ATOMS: atom_id res chain seq x y z
N MET A 1 -23.72 -16.16 59.12
CA MET A 1 -25.04 -16.79 59.29
C MET A 1 -25.20 -17.78 58.15
N PRO A 2 -25.50 -19.05 58.44
CA PRO A 2 -25.59 -20.07 57.41
C PRO A 2 -26.73 -19.71 56.47
N GLY A 3 -26.51 -19.88 55.17
CA GLY A 3 -27.55 -19.80 54.15
C GLY A 3 -28.58 -20.89 54.43
N LEU A 4 -29.56 -20.56 55.27
CA LEU A 4 -30.72 -21.40 55.50
C LEU A 4 -31.44 -21.52 54.16
N GLN A 5 -31.75 -22.74 53.74
CA GLN A 5 -32.75 -22.99 52.72
C GLN A 5 -34.09 -22.50 53.28
N VAL A 6 -34.37 -21.20 53.18
CA VAL A 6 -35.58 -20.58 53.73
C VAL A 6 -36.84 -21.11 53.03
N LEU A 7 -36.72 -21.71 51.83
CA LEU A 7 -37.83 -22.40 51.16
C LEU A 7 -38.23 -23.74 51.78
N GLU A 8 -37.41 -24.34 52.66
CA GLU A 8 -37.70 -25.65 53.28
C GLU A 8 -38.20 -25.54 54.74
N VAL A 9 -38.29 -24.33 55.29
CA VAL A 9 -38.69 -24.14 56.69
C VAL A 9 -40.20 -23.92 56.78
N GLU A 10 -40.90 -24.83 57.46
CA GLU A 10 -42.32 -24.70 57.77
C GLU A 10 -42.58 -23.42 58.60
N PRO A 11 -43.54 -22.57 58.18
CA PRO A 11 -43.81 -21.29 58.83
C PRO A 11 -44.16 -21.44 60.31
N ASP A 12 -44.87 -22.51 60.67
CA ASP A 12 -45.30 -22.78 62.05
C ASP A 12 -44.11 -22.94 63.02
N LYS A 13 -43.05 -23.61 62.57
CA LYS A 13 -41.81 -23.79 63.37
C LYS A 13 -40.98 -22.51 63.49
N LEU A 14 -41.23 -21.53 62.61
CA LEU A 14 -40.59 -20.23 62.61
C LEU A 14 -41.23 -19.33 63.68
N PHE A 15 -42.56 -19.34 63.78
CA PHE A 15 -43.31 -18.58 64.79
C PHE A 15 -43.13 -19.14 66.21
N GLU A 16 -42.84 -20.44 66.38
CA GLU A 16 -42.55 -21.03 67.70
C GLU A 16 -41.17 -20.65 68.27
N LYS A 17 -40.18 -20.39 67.39
CA LYS A 17 -38.76 -20.26 67.78
C LYS A 17 -38.24 -18.83 67.80
N TYR A 18 -38.88 -17.92 67.06
CA TYR A 18 -38.39 -16.55 66.87
C TYR A 18 -39.38 -15.53 67.41
N THR A 19 -38.85 -14.40 67.88
CA THR A 19 -39.66 -13.26 68.32
C THR A 19 -40.21 -12.47 67.13
N VAL A 20 -41.31 -11.73 67.32
CA VAL A 20 -41.97 -10.98 66.23
C VAL A 20 -41.03 -10.04 65.49
N SER A 21 -40.11 -9.37 66.20
CA SER A 21 -39.12 -8.47 65.59
C SER A 21 -38.09 -9.20 64.73
N GLU A 22 -37.71 -10.42 65.10
CA GLU A 22 -36.79 -11.25 64.31
C GLU A 22 -37.47 -11.75 63.03
N ILE A 23 -38.76 -12.07 63.11
CA ILE A 23 -39.57 -12.49 61.96
C ILE A 23 -39.74 -11.36 60.94
N GLU A 24 -39.96 -10.12 61.39
CA GLU A 24 -40.01 -8.95 60.50
C GLU A 24 -38.67 -8.72 59.78
N SER A 25 -37.54 -8.88 60.49
CA SER A 25 -36.21 -8.77 59.89
C SER A 25 -35.93 -9.86 58.87
N LEU A 26 -36.42 -11.08 59.13
CA LEU A 26 -36.29 -12.23 58.24
C LEU A 26 -37.17 -12.06 57.00
N GLN A 27 -38.41 -11.60 57.15
CA GLN A 27 -39.29 -11.27 56.02
C GLN A 27 -38.64 -10.23 55.09
N LYS A 28 -38.04 -9.19 55.67
CA LYS A 28 -37.31 -8.18 54.89
C LYS A 28 -36.13 -8.80 54.14
N SER A 29 -35.32 -9.62 54.81
CA SER A 29 -34.20 -10.32 54.17
C SER A 29 -34.64 -11.25 53.04
N ILE A 30 -35.78 -11.93 53.17
CA ILE A 30 -36.34 -12.81 52.13
C ILE A 30 -36.78 -11.98 50.92
N ASN A 31 -37.47 -10.87 51.14
CA ASN A 31 -37.89 -9.99 50.04
C ASN A 31 -36.68 -9.42 49.29
N ASP A 32 -35.63 -9.03 50.01
CA ASP A 32 -34.38 -8.56 49.40
C ASP A 32 -33.71 -9.67 48.56
N GLU A 33 -33.76 -10.93 49.02
CA GLU A 33 -33.22 -12.08 48.29
C GLU A 33 -34.06 -12.46 47.06
N ILE A 34 -35.39 -12.33 47.15
CA ILE A 34 -36.31 -12.51 46.01
C ILE A 34 -36.01 -11.47 44.93
N GLU A 35 -35.89 -10.20 45.32
CA GLU A 35 -35.65 -9.12 44.35
C GLU A 35 -34.26 -9.26 43.71
N ARG A 36 -33.24 -9.67 44.49
CA ARG A 36 -31.92 -10.02 43.96
C ARG A 36 -31.98 -11.15 42.93
N LYS A 37 -32.66 -12.26 43.24
CA LYS A 37 -32.79 -13.38 42.29
C LYS A 37 -33.61 -13.02 41.05
N ARG A 38 -34.60 -12.15 41.19
CA ARG A 38 -35.39 -11.64 40.06
C ARG A 38 -34.51 -10.82 39.11
N GLU A 39 -33.66 -9.97 39.66
CA GLU A 39 -32.71 -9.16 38.89
C GLU A 39 -31.59 -10.00 38.27
N GLU A 40 -31.08 -11.02 38.98
CA GLU A 40 -30.14 -12.00 38.44
C GLU A 40 -30.74 -12.76 37.25
N LEU A 41 -31.99 -13.22 37.34
CA LEU A 41 -32.68 -13.88 36.22
C LEU A 41 -32.87 -12.92 35.04
N ARG A 42 -33.24 -11.65 35.29
CA ARG A 42 -33.40 -10.63 34.25
C ARG A 42 -32.08 -10.41 33.50
N THR A 43 -30.97 -10.38 34.22
CA THR A 43 -29.64 -10.18 33.64
C THR A 43 -29.16 -11.43 32.92
N LEU A 44 -29.18 -12.60 33.57
CA LEU A 44 -28.64 -13.85 33.03
C LEU A 44 -29.40 -14.34 31.80
N VAL A 45 -30.72 -14.14 31.77
CA VAL A 45 -31.58 -14.57 30.66
C VAL A 45 -31.71 -13.45 29.62
N GLY A 46 -31.79 -12.19 30.04
CA GLY A 46 -31.91 -11.04 29.15
C GLY A 46 -30.65 -10.78 28.31
N GLU A 47 -29.45 -10.90 28.90
CA GLU A 47 -28.20 -10.77 28.16
C GLU A 47 -28.04 -11.90 27.14
N ARG A 48 -28.24 -13.16 27.54
CA ARG A 48 -28.11 -14.29 26.61
C ARG A 48 -29.09 -14.24 25.43
N TYR A 49 -30.34 -13.77 25.63
CA TYR A 49 -31.25 -13.58 24.52
C TYR A 49 -30.86 -12.40 23.63
N ARG A 50 -30.36 -11.30 24.21
CA ARG A 50 -29.84 -10.17 23.42
C ARG A 50 -28.65 -10.62 22.58
N ASP A 51 -27.70 -11.34 23.15
CA ASP A 51 -26.52 -11.84 22.44
C ASP A 51 -26.92 -12.81 21.31
N LEU A 52 -27.92 -13.66 21.53
CA LEU A 52 -28.43 -14.57 20.50
C LEU A 52 -29.10 -13.83 19.34
N ILE A 53 -29.84 -12.76 19.65
CA ILE A 53 -30.47 -11.90 18.63
C ILE A 53 -29.40 -11.12 17.86
N GLU A 54 -28.42 -10.55 18.55
CA GLU A 54 -27.30 -9.83 17.90
C GLU A 54 -26.46 -10.77 17.04
N ALA A 55 -26.21 -12.00 17.49
CA ALA A 55 -25.56 -13.02 16.69
C ALA A 55 -26.39 -13.39 15.45
N ALA A 56 -27.72 -13.44 15.56
CA ALA A 56 -28.60 -13.70 14.42
C ALA A 56 -28.59 -12.54 13.41
N ASP A 57 -28.62 -11.29 13.88
CA ASP A 57 -28.56 -10.09 13.06
C ASP A 57 -27.21 -10.00 12.34
N THR A 58 -26.10 -10.24 13.04
CA THR A 58 -24.77 -10.26 12.42
C THR A 58 -24.63 -11.35 11.36
N ILE A 59 -25.25 -12.52 11.53
CA ILE A 59 -25.30 -13.57 10.50
C ILE A 59 -26.10 -13.09 9.28
N ALA A 60 -27.21 -12.37 9.49
CA ALA A 60 -27.99 -11.78 8.40
C ALA A 60 -27.18 -10.72 7.63
N ASP A 61 -26.45 -9.86 8.34
CA ASP A 61 -25.55 -8.87 7.74
C ASP A 61 -24.41 -9.53 6.96
N MET A 62 -23.79 -10.57 7.53
CA MET A 62 -22.74 -11.35 6.85
C MET A 62 -23.26 -11.95 5.54
N LYS A 63 -24.52 -12.40 5.50
CA LYS A 63 -25.14 -12.91 4.27
C LYS A 63 -25.27 -11.81 3.22
N ILE A 64 -25.80 -10.64 3.58
CA ILE A 64 -25.98 -9.51 2.66
C ILE A 64 -24.62 -9.04 2.12
N LEU A 65 -23.62 -8.89 2.98
CA LEU A 65 -22.25 -8.52 2.59
C LEU A 65 -21.65 -9.56 1.64
N SER A 66 -21.88 -10.85 1.88
CA SER A 66 -21.40 -11.91 1.00
C SER A 66 -22.04 -11.83 -0.39
N GLU A 67 -23.34 -11.58 -0.47
CA GLU A 67 -24.05 -11.38 -1.75
C GLU A 67 -23.52 -10.16 -2.52
N GLN A 68 -23.23 -9.06 -1.82
CA GLN A 68 -22.61 -7.87 -2.42
C GLN A 68 -21.21 -8.17 -2.97
N VAL A 69 -20.36 -8.84 -2.20
CA VAL A 69 -19.00 -9.21 -2.64
C VAL A 69 -19.05 -10.13 -3.86
N ILE A 70 -19.99 -11.07 -3.92
CA ILE A 70 -20.19 -11.91 -5.11
C ILE A 70 -20.56 -11.03 -6.32
N GLY A 71 -21.50 -10.10 -6.15
CA GLY A 71 -21.89 -9.15 -7.21
C GLY A 71 -20.74 -8.27 -7.69
N ASP A 72 -19.88 -7.80 -6.79
CA ASP A 72 -18.70 -6.99 -7.13
C ASP A 72 -17.67 -7.81 -7.93
N VAL A 73 -17.45 -9.07 -7.55
CA VAL A 73 -16.56 -9.98 -8.28
C VAL A 73 -17.10 -10.30 -9.67
N GLU A 74 -18.41 -10.52 -9.80
CA GLU A 74 -19.07 -10.70 -11.10
C GLU A 74 -18.98 -9.45 -11.98
N CYS A 75 -19.20 -8.26 -11.40
CA CYS A 75 -19.00 -6.98 -12.09
C CYS A 75 -17.55 -6.81 -12.57
N MET A 76 -16.57 -7.14 -11.72
CA MET A 76 -15.15 -7.08 -12.10
C MET A 76 -14.83 -8.05 -13.23
N ASN A 77 -15.34 -9.29 -13.16
CA ASN A 77 -15.09 -10.30 -14.17
C ASN A 77 -15.73 -9.93 -15.52
N THR A 78 -16.95 -9.39 -15.50
CA THR A 78 -17.60 -8.88 -16.72
C THR A 78 -16.88 -7.67 -17.29
N ALA A 79 -16.42 -6.73 -16.46
CA ALA A 79 -15.60 -5.60 -16.88
C ALA A 79 -14.29 -6.07 -17.52
N LEU A 80 -13.61 -7.05 -16.91
CA LEU A 80 -12.38 -7.64 -17.45
C LEU A 80 -12.64 -8.34 -18.78
N ALA A 81 -13.72 -9.11 -18.91
CA ALA A 81 -14.12 -9.73 -20.17
C ALA A 81 -14.45 -8.70 -21.27
N GLN A 82 -15.09 -7.59 -20.92
CA GLN A 82 -15.33 -6.48 -21.85
C GLN A 82 -14.02 -5.80 -22.27
N LEU A 83 -13.09 -5.59 -21.34
CA LEU A 83 -11.77 -5.04 -21.63
C LEU A 83 -10.96 -5.98 -22.51
N GLN A 84 -10.95 -7.28 -22.25
CA GLN A 84 -10.32 -8.28 -23.11
C GLN A 84 -10.91 -8.26 -24.53
N LYS A 85 -12.24 -8.21 -24.67
CA LYS A 85 -12.89 -8.06 -25.99
C LYS A 85 -12.47 -6.77 -26.69
N LYS A 86 -12.46 -5.63 -25.99
CA LYS A 86 -12.00 -4.34 -26.54
C LYS A 86 -10.52 -4.39 -26.91
N HIS A 87 -9.68 -5.09 -26.15
CA HIS A 87 -8.25 -5.24 -26.42
C HIS A 87 -8.00 -6.12 -27.65
N CYS A 88 -8.75 -7.20 -27.84
CA CYS A 88 -8.67 -8.01 -29.07
C CYS A 88 -9.22 -7.28 -30.31
N VAL A 89 -10.19 -6.36 -30.15
CA VAL A 89 -10.73 -5.56 -31.25
C VAL A 89 -9.87 -4.32 -31.56
N ARG A 90 -8.98 -3.91 -30.64
CA ARG A 90 -8.08 -2.76 -30.79
C ARG A 90 -6.67 -3.18 -31.25
N GLN A 91 -6.57 -4.13 -32.18
CA GLN A 91 -5.49 -4.09 -33.16
C GLN A 91 -5.84 -3.02 -34.22
N PRO A 92 -4.88 -2.20 -34.67
CA PRO A 92 -5.17 -0.88 -35.22
C PRO A 92 -5.77 -0.97 -36.62
N THR A 93 -7.07 -0.73 -36.73
CA THR A 93 -7.65 -0.20 -37.96
C THR A 93 -8.07 1.25 -37.73
N THR A 94 -7.63 2.10 -38.66
CA THR A 94 -8.09 3.49 -38.87
C THR A 94 -7.42 4.61 -38.07
N VAL A 95 -6.22 5.02 -38.51
CA VAL A 95 -6.00 6.46 -38.74
C VAL A 95 -5.45 6.64 -40.15
N SER A 96 -6.30 7.14 -41.03
CA SER A 96 -6.05 7.37 -42.43
C SER A 96 -5.09 8.55 -42.64
N LYS A 97 -3.86 8.25 -43.09
CA LYS A 97 -3.09 9.13 -43.98
C LYS A 97 -2.38 8.25 -45.02
N PRO A 98 -2.68 8.37 -46.33
CA PRO A 98 -2.02 7.58 -47.34
C PRO A 98 -0.77 8.31 -47.82
N SER A 99 0.41 7.81 -47.44
CA SER A 99 1.62 8.12 -48.17
C SER A 99 2.65 7.00 -48.03
N ARG A 100 2.74 6.24 -49.12
CA ARG A 100 3.92 5.51 -49.63
C ARG A 100 4.21 4.16 -49.00
N ALA A 101 3.94 3.16 -49.83
CA ALA A 101 4.42 1.80 -49.81
C ALA A 101 5.87 1.64 -49.33
N VAL A 102 6.04 0.83 -48.29
CA VAL A 102 7.05 -0.23 -48.23
C VAL A 102 6.30 -1.45 -47.73
N GLY A 103 6.26 -2.52 -48.53
CA GLY A 103 5.73 -3.79 -48.08
C GLY A 103 6.60 -4.32 -46.95
N SER A 104 5.99 -4.66 -45.83
CA SER A 104 6.60 -5.55 -44.86
C SER A 104 5.49 -6.42 -44.33
N ASN A 105 5.53 -7.70 -44.68
CA ASN A 105 4.89 -8.73 -43.88
C ASN A 105 5.63 -8.69 -42.54
N CYS A 106 5.21 -7.81 -41.62
CA CYS A 106 5.75 -7.80 -40.27
C CYS A 106 5.26 -9.11 -39.63
N THR A 107 6.11 -10.13 -39.65
CA THR A 107 5.79 -11.39 -39.00
C THR A 107 5.78 -11.13 -37.49
N VAL A 108 5.07 -11.97 -36.74
CA VAL A 108 5.11 -11.94 -35.26
C VAL A 108 6.55 -11.97 -34.76
N GLU A 109 7.46 -12.58 -35.52
CA GLU A 109 8.90 -12.65 -35.27
C GLU A 109 9.61 -11.28 -35.34
N ASP A 110 9.17 -10.35 -36.21
CA ASP A 110 9.73 -9.00 -36.30
C ASP A 110 9.35 -8.14 -35.08
N GLU A 111 8.12 -8.30 -34.58
CA GLU A 111 7.66 -7.63 -33.35
C GLU A 111 8.43 -8.14 -32.13
N ILE A 112 8.66 -9.46 -32.07
CA ILE A 112 9.48 -10.11 -31.05
C ILE A 112 10.93 -9.62 -31.12
N ALA A 113 11.50 -9.58 -32.32
CA ALA A 113 12.86 -9.11 -32.53
C ALA A 113 13.03 -7.64 -32.12
N ALA A 114 12.04 -6.78 -32.40
CA ALA A 114 12.04 -5.39 -31.96
C ALA A 114 11.96 -5.26 -30.42
N GLN A 115 11.15 -6.09 -29.76
CA GLN A 115 11.04 -6.10 -28.30
C GLN A 115 12.30 -6.65 -27.62
N ILE A 116 12.94 -7.66 -28.20
CA ILE A 116 14.23 -8.19 -27.72
C ILE A 116 15.33 -7.13 -27.92
N LYS A 117 15.38 -6.49 -29.09
CA LYS A 117 16.34 -5.43 -29.37
C LYS A 117 16.20 -4.27 -28.39
N LEU A 118 14.96 -3.83 -28.13
CA LEU A 118 14.68 -2.83 -27.12
C LEU A 118 15.26 -3.24 -25.76
N LEU A 119 15.04 -4.48 -25.33
CA LEU A 119 15.54 -4.97 -24.04
C LEU A 119 17.08 -5.07 -23.98
N VAL A 120 17.74 -5.34 -25.10
CA VAL A 120 19.21 -5.36 -25.22
C VAL A 120 19.79 -3.96 -25.10
N ASP A 121 19.14 -2.95 -25.70
CA ASP A 121 19.63 -1.58 -25.70
C ASP A 121 19.30 -0.82 -24.38
N LEU A 122 18.29 -1.29 -23.64
CA LEU A 122 17.79 -0.65 -22.41
C LEU A 122 18.85 -0.41 -21.32
N PRO A 123 19.73 -1.37 -20.99
CA PRO A 123 20.79 -1.18 -20.01
C PRO A 123 21.71 0.00 -20.35
N GLU A 124 22.11 0.15 -21.62
CA GLU A 124 22.98 1.26 -22.06
C GLU A 124 22.27 2.60 -21.92
N PHE A 125 21.00 2.67 -22.33
CA PHE A 125 20.20 3.89 -22.14
C PHE A 125 19.98 4.21 -20.66
N ALA A 126 19.75 3.21 -19.81
CA ALA A 126 19.61 3.39 -18.38
C ALA A 126 20.89 3.93 -17.74
N TRP A 127 22.06 3.40 -18.12
CA TRP A 127 23.35 3.91 -17.66
C TRP A 127 23.62 5.35 -18.11
N ASN A 128 23.34 5.67 -19.38
CA ASN A 128 23.47 7.04 -19.88
C ASN A 128 22.57 8.03 -19.13
N CYS A 129 21.35 7.64 -18.76
CA CYS A 129 20.46 8.47 -17.96
C CYS A 129 20.93 8.62 -16.49
N ILE A 130 21.58 7.60 -15.93
CA ILE A 130 22.19 7.70 -14.59
C ILE A 130 23.38 8.66 -14.64
N GLU A 131 24.21 8.61 -15.68
CA GLU A 131 25.32 9.54 -15.88
C GLU A 131 24.87 10.98 -16.17
N SER A 132 23.72 11.16 -16.85
CA SER A 132 23.15 12.49 -17.10
C SER A 132 22.44 13.10 -15.89
N GLY A 133 22.19 12.33 -14.83
CA GLY A 133 21.44 12.76 -13.64
C GLY A 133 19.91 12.76 -13.81
N ASP A 134 19.39 12.20 -14.90
CA ASP A 134 17.96 12.14 -15.21
C ASP A 134 17.32 10.85 -14.67
N TYR A 135 17.15 10.79 -13.35
CA TYR A 135 16.64 9.62 -12.65
C TYR A 135 15.19 9.25 -13.00
N VAL A 136 14.38 10.23 -13.43
CA VAL A 136 12.99 10.01 -13.83
C VAL A 136 12.91 9.14 -15.09
N THR A 137 13.72 9.48 -16.09
CA THR A 137 13.78 8.78 -17.39
C THR A 137 14.35 7.38 -17.20
N ALA A 138 15.37 7.23 -16.35
CA ALA A 138 15.92 5.92 -15.97
C ALA A 138 14.86 5.03 -15.31
N ALA A 139 14.05 5.56 -14.39
CA ALA A 139 12.98 4.81 -13.74
C ALA A 139 11.84 4.44 -14.71
N GLN A 140 11.50 5.33 -15.67
CA GLN A 140 10.53 5.03 -16.73
C GLN A 140 11.00 3.91 -17.66
N LEU A 141 12.27 3.93 -18.07
CA LEU A 141 12.89 2.87 -18.88
C LEU A 141 12.84 1.52 -18.14
N PHE A 142 13.11 1.51 -16.84
CA PHE A 142 12.97 0.31 -16.02
C PHE A 142 11.52 -0.21 -15.97
N LEU A 143 10.54 0.67 -15.80
CA LEU A 143 9.12 0.29 -15.85
C LEU A 143 8.71 -0.25 -17.22
N LEU A 144 9.23 0.32 -18.30
CA LEU A 144 9.04 -0.19 -19.66
C LEU A 144 9.63 -1.58 -19.80
N ALA A 145 10.87 -1.81 -19.32
CA ALA A 145 11.50 -3.13 -19.30
C ALA A 145 10.62 -4.16 -18.58
N ARG A 146 10.09 -3.78 -17.42
CA ARG A 146 9.20 -4.62 -16.62
C ARG A 146 7.91 -4.93 -17.37
N HIS A 147 7.31 -3.92 -18.00
CA HIS A 147 6.10 -4.10 -18.80
C HIS A 147 6.33 -5.06 -19.96
N VAL A 148 7.44 -4.89 -20.70
CA VAL A 148 7.84 -5.77 -21.78
C VAL A 148 8.02 -7.20 -21.28
N LYS A 149 8.75 -7.42 -20.17
CA LYS A 149 8.87 -8.76 -19.56
C LYS A 149 7.52 -9.37 -19.16
N THR A 150 6.63 -8.59 -18.53
CA THR A 150 5.29 -9.10 -18.19
C THR A 150 4.49 -9.43 -19.44
N GLY A 151 4.65 -8.67 -20.53
CA GLY A 151 4.08 -8.99 -21.83
C GLY A 151 4.60 -10.32 -22.39
N PHE A 152 5.92 -10.55 -22.35
CA PHE A 152 6.56 -11.82 -22.72
C PHE A 152 6.04 -13.02 -21.90
N SER A 153 5.71 -12.82 -20.62
CA SER A 153 5.19 -13.89 -19.76
C SER A 153 3.70 -14.21 -19.98
N VAL A 154 2.92 -13.25 -20.45
CA VAL A 154 1.46 -13.39 -20.61
C VAL A 154 1.10 -13.94 -21.98
N ASP A 155 1.89 -13.62 -23.02
CA ASP A 155 1.64 -14.14 -24.36
C ASP A 155 2.19 -15.56 -24.53
N LYS A 156 1.33 -16.48 -24.96
CA LYS A 156 1.64 -17.90 -25.13
C LYS A 156 2.65 -18.14 -26.25
N ALA A 157 2.65 -17.30 -27.30
CA ALA A 157 3.62 -17.37 -28.40
C ALA A 157 5.03 -16.93 -27.97
N LEU A 158 5.10 -15.97 -27.04
CA LEU A 158 6.34 -15.45 -26.47
C LEU A 158 6.98 -16.41 -25.46
N LYS A 159 6.17 -17.24 -24.80
CA LYS A 159 6.62 -18.23 -23.82
C LYS A 159 7.50 -19.32 -24.45
N ASP A 160 7.16 -19.78 -25.64
CA ASP A 160 7.93 -20.77 -26.40
C ASP A 160 9.23 -20.19 -26.96
N VAL A 161 9.30 -18.88 -27.22
CA VAL A 161 10.54 -18.19 -27.58
C VAL A 161 11.40 -17.90 -26.34
N SER A 162 10.77 -17.57 -25.21
CA SER A 162 11.46 -17.30 -23.94
C SER A 162 12.15 -18.52 -23.35
N SER A 163 11.59 -19.73 -23.50
CA SER A 163 12.22 -20.98 -23.06
C SER A 163 13.47 -21.33 -23.88
N ASN A 164 13.57 -20.82 -25.10
CA ASN A 164 14.73 -20.96 -25.97
C ASN A 164 15.78 -19.85 -25.75
N LEU A 165 15.43 -18.76 -25.07
CA LEU A 165 16.30 -17.60 -24.84
C LEU A 165 16.66 -17.48 -23.36
N THR A 166 17.57 -18.35 -22.89
CA THR A 166 18.27 -18.19 -21.59
C THR A 166 18.90 -16.79 -21.44
N VAL A 167 19.26 -16.17 -22.58
CA VAL A 167 19.74 -14.79 -22.68
C VAL A 167 18.74 -13.78 -22.10
N LEU A 168 17.43 -14.01 -22.23
CA LEU A 168 16.39 -13.10 -21.71
C LEU A 168 16.39 -13.06 -20.18
N GLU A 169 16.58 -14.20 -19.52
CA GLU A 169 16.70 -14.26 -18.06
C GLU A 169 18.00 -13.62 -17.58
N GLN A 170 19.09 -13.78 -18.32
CA GLN A 170 20.37 -13.17 -18.01
C GLN A 170 20.34 -11.64 -18.19
N LEU A 171 19.72 -11.14 -19.26
CA LEU A 171 19.47 -9.71 -19.48
C LEU A 171 18.55 -9.13 -18.40
N TRP A 172 17.50 -9.86 -18.03
CA TRP A 172 16.62 -9.42 -16.95
C TRP A 172 17.32 -9.39 -15.60
N SER A 173 18.22 -10.34 -15.31
CA SER A 173 19.03 -10.33 -14.10
C SER A 173 19.84 -9.03 -14.00
N MET A 174 20.48 -8.61 -15.10
CA MET A 174 21.16 -7.32 -15.18
C MET A 174 20.19 -6.15 -14.95
N ILE A 175 19.03 -6.14 -15.62
CA ILE A 175 17.99 -5.10 -15.48
C ILE A 175 17.43 -5.02 -14.05
N SER A 176 17.32 -6.16 -13.35
CA SER A 176 16.74 -6.24 -12.01
C SER A 176 17.57 -5.52 -10.93
N HIS A 177 18.87 -5.35 -11.17
CA HIS A 177 19.77 -4.66 -10.26
C HIS A 177 19.81 -3.14 -10.46
N PHE A 178 19.34 -2.62 -11.60
CA PHE A 178 19.28 -1.17 -11.87
C PHE A 178 18.50 -0.34 -10.86
N PRO A 179 17.31 -0.73 -10.35
CA PRO A 179 16.60 0.09 -9.36
C PRO A 179 17.45 0.34 -8.11
N ALA A 180 18.21 -0.65 -7.65
CA ALA A 180 19.11 -0.49 -6.51
C ALA A 180 20.29 0.44 -6.84
N THR A 181 20.83 0.37 -8.06
CA THR A 181 21.89 1.26 -8.53
C THR A 181 21.40 2.71 -8.68
N ILE A 182 20.21 2.91 -9.25
CA ILE A 182 19.57 4.22 -9.38
C ILE A 182 19.34 4.83 -8.00
N LEU A 183 18.84 4.06 -7.04
CA LEU A 183 18.65 4.54 -5.67
C LEU A 183 19.98 4.94 -5.00
N LYS A 184 21.06 4.17 -5.21
CA LYS A 184 22.39 4.55 -4.70
C LYS A 184 22.93 5.82 -5.36
N ALA A 185 22.73 5.99 -6.67
CA ALA A 185 23.14 7.19 -7.40
C ALA A 185 22.33 8.41 -6.93
N VAL A 186 21.01 8.27 -6.75
CA VAL A 186 20.15 9.29 -6.16
C VAL A 186 20.60 9.65 -4.75
N GLU A 187 20.94 8.67 -3.91
CA GLU A 187 21.48 8.94 -2.57
C GLU A 187 22.81 9.71 -2.63
N ALA A 188 23.71 9.35 -3.55
CA ALA A 188 24.99 10.03 -3.74
C ALA A 188 24.80 11.49 -4.22
N ASP A 189 23.84 11.73 -5.11
CA ASP A 189 23.54 13.07 -5.58
C ASP A 189 22.84 13.90 -4.50
N LEU A 190 21.91 13.32 -3.74
CA LEU A 190 21.24 14.00 -2.61
C LEU A 190 22.18 14.31 -1.42
N LEU A 191 23.34 13.67 -1.34
CA LEU A 191 24.40 13.99 -0.38
C LEU A 191 25.16 15.28 -0.75
N LYS A 192 25.09 15.76 -2.01
CA LYS A 192 25.76 17.00 -2.43
C LYS A 192 25.09 18.23 -1.79
N THR A 193 25.93 19.17 -1.35
CA THR A 193 25.55 20.40 -0.61
C THR A 193 24.83 21.43 -1.50
N ASP A 194 25.18 21.45 -2.78
CA ASP A 194 24.63 22.36 -3.80
C ASP A 194 23.70 21.58 -4.72
N LEU A 195 22.39 21.63 -4.46
CA LEU A 195 21.39 21.00 -5.33
C LEU A 195 20.35 22.02 -5.73
N CYS A 196 20.09 22.09 -7.03
CA CYS A 196 18.98 22.85 -7.56
C CYS A 196 17.65 22.19 -7.12
N PRO A 197 16.57 22.96 -6.84
CA PRO A 197 15.26 22.39 -6.52
C PRO A 197 14.75 21.43 -7.61
N LYS A 198 15.10 21.67 -8.89
CA LYS A 198 14.69 20.81 -10.02
C LYS A 198 15.34 19.43 -9.97
N GLU A 199 16.64 19.36 -9.73
CA GLU A 199 17.39 18.10 -9.57
C GLU A 199 16.88 17.32 -8.37
N THR A 200 16.61 18.02 -7.25
CA THR A 200 16.03 17.41 -6.06
C THR A 200 14.65 16.82 -6.34
N CYS A 201 13.78 17.52 -7.07
CA CYS A 201 12.47 16.96 -7.42
C CYS A 201 12.60 15.78 -8.42
N SER A 202 13.52 15.81 -9.40
CA SER A 202 13.79 14.67 -10.29
C SER A 202 14.26 13.43 -9.52
N CYS A 203 15.15 13.60 -8.55
CA CYS A 203 15.61 12.55 -7.64
C CYS A 203 14.45 11.98 -6.79
N LEU A 204 13.60 12.86 -6.24
CA LEU A 204 12.44 12.46 -5.42
C LEU A 204 11.40 11.71 -6.25
N VAL A 205 11.10 12.17 -7.47
CA VAL A 205 10.16 11.51 -8.38
C VAL A 205 10.71 10.18 -8.87
N GLY A 206 12.02 10.09 -9.19
CA GLY A 206 12.67 8.82 -9.49
C GLY A 206 12.59 7.82 -8.33
N THR A 207 12.79 8.30 -7.09
CA THR A 207 12.63 7.48 -5.89
C THR A 207 11.18 7.02 -5.69
N ALA A 208 10.21 7.91 -5.90
CA ALA A 208 8.78 7.61 -5.81
C ALA A 208 8.32 6.56 -6.82
N LEU A 209 8.88 6.60 -8.02
CA LEU A 209 8.53 5.67 -9.09
C LEU A 209 9.11 4.27 -8.85
N LEU A 210 10.24 4.18 -8.13
CA LEU A 210 10.95 2.93 -7.85
C LEU A 210 10.55 2.30 -6.51
N GLU A 211 10.21 3.09 -5.49
CA GLU A 211 9.84 2.62 -4.16
C GLU A 211 8.52 3.19 -3.66
N ASN A 212 7.65 2.32 -3.15
CA ASN A 212 6.37 2.68 -2.53
C ASN A 212 6.52 2.98 -1.01
N SER A 213 7.67 3.53 -0.61
CA SER A 213 7.99 3.87 0.78
C SER A 213 7.75 5.36 1.04
N SER A 214 7.69 5.78 2.31
CA SER A 214 7.41 7.18 2.66
C SER A 214 8.57 8.09 2.23
N LEU A 215 8.42 8.73 1.06
CA LEU A 215 9.45 9.55 0.39
C LEU A 215 10.09 10.60 1.29
N VAL A 216 9.29 11.22 2.17
CA VAL A 216 9.74 12.24 3.11
C VAL A 216 10.73 11.65 4.12
N SER A 217 10.45 10.46 4.65
CA SER A 217 11.33 9.85 5.66
C SER A 217 12.69 9.48 5.09
N LYS A 218 12.70 8.95 3.86
CA LYS A 218 13.93 8.58 3.15
C LYS A 218 14.72 9.82 2.71
N TYR A 219 14.05 10.87 2.26
CA TYR A 219 14.71 12.13 1.95
C TYR A 219 15.35 12.78 3.18
N LEU A 220 14.62 12.82 4.30
CA LEU A 220 15.12 13.40 5.55
C LEU A 220 16.29 12.58 6.12
N SER A 221 16.26 11.24 6.01
CA SER A 221 17.36 10.40 6.48
C SER A 221 18.64 10.60 5.64
N VAL A 222 18.52 10.72 4.33
CA VAL A 222 19.66 10.98 3.43
C VAL A 222 20.25 12.36 3.69
N ARG A 223 19.42 13.39 3.90
CA ARG A 223 19.86 14.75 4.21
C ARG A 223 20.44 14.89 5.62
N SER A 224 19.89 14.18 6.60
CA SER A 224 20.47 14.07 7.95
C SER A 224 21.86 13.40 7.89
N ARG A 225 22.01 12.35 7.08
CA ARG A 225 23.31 11.72 6.81
C ARG A 225 24.30 12.69 6.15
N ALA A 226 23.87 13.45 5.14
CA ALA A 226 24.68 14.50 4.51
C ALA A 226 25.19 15.51 5.54
N LEU A 227 24.30 15.96 6.43
CA LEU A 227 24.62 16.88 7.52
C LEU A 227 25.69 16.28 8.45
N THR A 228 25.51 15.04 8.90
CA THR A 228 26.51 14.37 9.76
C THR A 228 27.87 14.18 9.08
N GLU A 229 27.89 13.93 7.76
CA GLU A 229 29.15 13.84 7.02
C GLU A 229 29.85 15.19 6.87
N THR A 230 29.10 16.26 6.63
CA THR A 230 29.67 17.61 6.56
C THR A 230 30.22 18.07 7.92
N LEU A 231 29.57 17.71 9.03
CA LEU A 231 30.06 18.04 10.38
C LEU A 231 31.30 17.23 10.79
N THR A 232 31.47 16.01 10.29
CA THR A 232 32.58 15.11 10.68
C THR A 232 33.83 15.27 9.82
N LYS A 233 33.72 15.80 8.59
CA LYS A 233 34.86 15.98 7.66
C LYS A 233 35.55 17.35 7.74
N THR A 234 35.03 18.32 8.49
CA THR A 234 35.59 19.69 8.50
C THR A 234 36.57 19.95 9.65
N ASP A 235 37.81 20.36 9.32
CA ASP A 235 38.84 20.82 10.27
C ASP A 235 38.60 22.23 10.84
N ASP A 236 37.81 23.07 10.15
CA ASP A 236 37.42 24.41 10.61
C ASP A 236 35.92 24.46 10.96
N VAL A 237 35.63 24.60 12.26
CA VAL A 237 34.29 24.61 12.85
C VAL A 237 33.39 25.69 12.23
N ARG A 238 33.95 26.85 11.85
CA ARG A 238 33.17 27.94 11.24
C ARG A 238 32.67 27.58 9.85
N SER A 239 33.50 26.92 9.05
CA SER A 239 33.13 26.45 7.70
C SER A 239 32.10 25.32 7.74
N GLY A 240 32.21 24.42 8.73
CA GLY A 240 31.23 23.35 8.98
C GLY A 240 29.86 23.86 9.45
N ILE A 241 29.83 24.92 10.26
CA ILE A 241 28.57 25.56 10.67
C ILE A 241 27.90 26.29 9.50
N LEU A 242 28.67 26.95 8.62
CA LEU A 242 28.12 27.62 7.45
C LEU A 242 27.57 26.63 6.42
N SER A 243 28.28 25.53 6.17
CA SER A 243 27.85 24.47 5.25
C SER A 243 26.61 23.75 5.79
N SER A 244 26.58 23.38 7.07
CA SER A 244 25.40 22.79 7.70
C SER A 244 24.17 23.71 7.67
N HIS A 245 24.34 25.01 7.95
CA HIS A 245 23.25 25.98 7.80
C HIS A 245 22.74 26.05 6.36
N SER A 246 23.64 26.08 5.35
CA SER A 246 23.24 26.08 3.94
C SER A 246 22.47 24.82 3.53
N VAL A 247 22.84 23.64 4.06
CA VAL A 247 22.13 22.37 3.82
C VAL A 247 20.74 22.40 4.44
N VAL A 248 20.60 22.90 5.66
CA VAL A 248 19.28 23.00 6.32
C VAL A 248 18.37 23.97 5.58
N VAL A 249 18.88 25.13 5.16
CA VAL A 249 18.09 26.09 4.37
C VAL A 249 17.71 25.50 3.00
N ASN A 250 18.63 24.83 2.31
CA ASN A 250 18.35 24.18 1.01
C ASN A 250 17.34 23.04 1.13
N THR A 251 17.36 22.27 2.22
CA THR A 251 16.39 21.20 2.46
C THR A 251 15.02 21.74 2.79
N MET A 252 14.92 22.81 3.59
CA MET A 252 13.64 23.49 3.85
C MET A 252 13.05 24.10 2.57
N TYR A 253 13.86 24.76 1.76
CA TYR A 253 13.44 25.32 0.46
C TYR A 253 12.99 24.23 -0.52
N SER A 254 13.73 23.12 -0.61
CA SER A 254 13.39 22.00 -1.49
C SER A 254 12.13 21.28 -1.05
N LEU A 255 11.90 21.12 0.26
CA LEU A 255 10.66 20.55 0.80
C LEU A 255 9.47 21.46 0.49
N GLN A 256 9.62 22.78 0.67
CA GLN A 256 8.56 23.74 0.33
C GLN A 256 8.24 23.67 -1.16
N HIS A 257 9.24 23.70 -2.04
CA HIS A 257 8.98 23.70 -3.48
C HIS A 257 8.49 22.35 -4.03
N CYS A 258 9.05 21.22 -3.61
CA CYS A 258 8.59 19.94 -4.10
C CYS A 258 7.22 19.56 -3.49
N PHE A 259 6.96 19.71 -2.18
CA PHE A 259 5.69 19.23 -1.60
C PHE A 259 4.49 20.16 -1.80
N ILE A 260 4.67 21.49 -1.71
CA ILE A 260 3.57 22.44 -2.01
C ILE A 260 3.36 22.60 -3.52
N GLY A 261 4.43 22.47 -4.33
CA GLY A 261 4.33 22.48 -5.80
C GLY A 261 3.68 21.22 -6.38
N ILE A 262 4.00 20.03 -5.85
CA ILE A 262 3.43 18.76 -6.30
C ILE A 262 1.94 18.65 -5.95
N LEU A 263 1.49 19.18 -4.81
CA LEU A 263 0.05 19.26 -4.49
C LEU A 263 -0.72 20.08 -5.54
N PHE A 264 -0.13 21.17 -6.05
CA PHE A 264 -0.76 21.98 -7.10
C PHE A 264 -0.74 21.29 -8.47
N HIS A 265 0.34 20.55 -8.79
CA HIS A 265 0.47 19.89 -10.08
C HIS A 265 -0.32 18.57 -10.19
N VAL A 266 -0.50 17.86 -9.08
CA VAL A 266 -1.38 16.66 -9.00
C VAL A 266 -2.85 17.07 -9.06
N PHE A 267 -3.26 18.17 -8.40
CA PHE A 267 -4.63 18.69 -8.53
C PHE A 267 -4.96 19.14 -9.96
N LYS A 268 -4.00 19.77 -10.66
CA LYS A 268 -4.17 20.21 -12.05
C LYS A 268 -4.23 19.05 -13.07
N PHE A 269 -3.76 17.86 -12.72
CA PHE A 269 -3.86 16.67 -13.58
C PHE A 269 -5.16 15.87 -13.33
N MET A 270 -5.89 16.18 -12.24
CA MET A 270 -7.13 15.49 -11.83
C MET A 270 -8.40 16.35 -12.04
N THR A 271 -8.28 17.49 -12.74
CA THR A 271 -9.41 18.30 -13.24
C THR A 271 -9.32 18.40 -14.76
#